data_AF-A0A813SUZ9-F1
#
_entry.id   AF-A0A813SUZ9-F1
#
_cell.length_a   1.000
_cell.length_b   1.000
_cell.length_c   1.000
_cell.angle_alpha   90.00
_cell.angle_beta   90.00
_cell.angle_gamma   90.00
#
_symmetry.space_group_name_H-M   'P 1'
#
loop_
_entity.id
_entity.type
_entity.pdbx_description
1 polymer ?
#
loop_
_entity_poly.entity_id
_entity_poly.type
_entity_poly.pdbx_seq_one_letter_code
_entity_poly.pdbx_strand_id
1 'polypeptide(L)'
;MKSQATIESVIMSDLSDLDRQIEQLRRCELIKENEVKTLCTKAREILTEEIRYPDRITLIRGNHESRQITQVYGFYDECLRKYGTVIDGKIFFVHGGLSPSINILDQIRQIDRKMEVPHNGPICDLLWSEPEEIQGWGVSPRGAGYLFDSDVVSQFNQTNNIDLILLTIWSASNYCYRCGNVAAILELDEHLNRSFTIFEAAPQDQPSSATKRVVPDYFL
;
A
#
# COMPACT_ATOMS: atom_id res chain seq x y z
N MET A 1 4.68 -21.79 36.13
CA MET A 1 3.64 -22.62 35.48
C MET A 1 2.29 -21.92 35.33
N LYS A 2 1.79 -21.13 36.30
CA LYS A 2 0.52 -20.37 36.14
C LYS A 2 0.56 -19.21 35.13
N SER A 3 1.74 -18.75 34.71
CA SER A 3 1.88 -17.63 33.76
C SER A 3 1.74 -18.05 32.30
N GLN A 4 2.17 -19.26 31.93
CA GLN A 4 2.20 -19.73 30.54
C GLN A 4 0.79 -20.09 30.04
N ALA A 5 0.01 -20.79 30.86
CA ALA A 5 -1.37 -21.17 30.53
C ALA A 5 -2.30 -19.95 30.36
N THR A 6 -2.07 -18.88 31.12
CA THR A 6 -2.84 -17.62 30.98
C THR A 6 -2.49 -16.92 29.68
N ILE A 7 -1.21 -16.87 29.28
CA ILE A 7 -0.79 -16.28 28.00
C ILE A 7 -1.39 -17.05 26.82
N GLU A 8 -1.33 -18.38 26.85
CA GLU A 8 -1.93 -19.23 25.81
C GLU A 8 -3.45 -19.04 25.71
N SER A 9 -4.15 -18.89 26.84
CA SER A 9 -5.59 -18.63 26.84
C SER A 9 -5.97 -17.27 26.23
N VAL A 10 -5.15 -16.23 26.46
CA VAL A 10 -5.36 -14.88 25.92
C VAL A 10 -5.07 -14.85 24.41
N ILE A 11 -4.01 -15.53 23.95
CA ILE A 11 -3.69 -15.65 22.53
C ILE A 11 -4.82 -16.38 21.80
N MET A 12 -5.35 -17.45 22.38
CA MET A 12 -6.41 -18.25 21.77
C MET A 12 -7.75 -17.51 21.72
N SER A 13 -8.07 -16.70 22.73
CA SER A 13 -9.23 -15.80 22.67
C SER A 13 -9.06 -14.71 21.61
N ASP A 14 -7.86 -14.12 21.51
CA ASP A 14 -7.56 -13.07 20.54
C ASP A 14 -7.65 -13.55 19.08
N LEU A 15 -7.17 -14.77 18.80
CA LEU A 15 -7.28 -15.40 17.49
C LEU A 15 -8.74 -15.72 17.14
N SER A 16 -9.50 -16.23 18.12
CA SER A 16 -10.93 -16.50 17.95
C SER A 16 -11.74 -15.24 17.65
N ASP A 17 -11.37 -14.10 18.21
CA ASP A 17 -12.03 -12.82 17.93
C ASP A 17 -11.70 -12.29 16.53
N LEU A 18 -10.45 -12.44 16.09
CA LEU A 18 -10.03 -12.05 14.74
C LEU A 18 -10.73 -12.88 13.67
N ASP A 19 -10.80 -14.21 13.83
CA ASP A 19 -11.48 -15.09 12.87
C ASP A 19 -12.97 -14.77 12.76
N ARG A 20 -13.62 -14.45 13.89
CA ARG A 20 -15.02 -13.97 13.90
C ARG A 20 -15.16 -12.66 13.13
N GLN A 21 -14.27 -11.70 13.36
CA GLN A 21 -14.29 -10.41 12.67
C GLN A 21 -14.03 -10.55 11.16
N ILE A 22 -13.12 -11.43 10.76
CA ILE A 22 -12.86 -11.74 9.35
C ILE A 22 -14.10 -12.32 8.69
N GLU A 23 -14.75 -13.31 9.33
CA GLU A 23 -15.95 -13.94 8.78
C GLU A 23 -17.13 -12.95 8.69
N GLN A 24 -17.28 -12.07 9.68
CA GLN A 24 -18.27 -10.98 9.65
C GLN A 24 -18.01 -10.00 8.50
N LEU A 25 -16.77 -9.54 8.34
CA LEU A 25 -16.38 -8.62 7.26
C LEU A 25 -16.49 -9.27 5.87
N ARG A 26 -16.24 -10.58 5.75
CA ARG A 26 -16.46 -11.36 4.52
C ARG A 26 -17.92 -11.39 4.07
N ARG A 27 -18.86 -11.20 5.00
CA ARG A 27 -20.30 -11.04 4.72
C ARG A 27 -20.70 -9.58 4.50
N CYS A 28 -19.72 -8.67 4.38
CA CYS A 28 -19.94 -7.23 4.28
C CYS A 28 -20.66 -6.61 5.49
N GLU A 29 -20.58 -7.24 6.66
CA GLU A 29 -21.15 -6.73 7.90
C GLU A 29 -20.11 -5.89 8.66
N LEU A 30 -20.49 -4.69 9.09
CA LEU A 30 -19.60 -3.79 9.83
C LEU A 30 -19.30 -4.33 11.23
N ILE A 31 -18.04 -4.26 11.65
CA ILE A 31 -17.62 -4.47 13.04
C ILE A 31 -17.80 -3.17 13.86
N LYS A 32 -17.81 -3.29 15.18
CA LYS A 32 -18.02 -2.16 16.08
C LYS A 32 -16.80 -1.21 16.10
N GLU A 33 -17.03 0.06 16.38
CA GLU A 33 -15.96 1.07 16.43
C GLU A 33 -14.82 0.70 17.41
N ASN A 34 -15.15 0.11 18.56
CA ASN A 34 -14.15 -0.35 19.52
C ASN A 34 -13.31 -1.52 18.98
N GLU A 35 -13.93 -2.43 18.21
CA GLU A 35 -13.22 -3.53 17.54
C GLU A 35 -12.27 -3.00 16.46
N VAL A 36 -12.70 -2.00 15.69
CA VAL A 36 -11.83 -1.28 14.74
C VAL A 36 -10.63 -0.68 15.47
N LYS A 37 -10.86 0.07 16.56
CA LYS A 37 -9.77 0.69 17.35
C LYS A 37 -8.77 -0.34 17.87
N THR A 38 -9.26 -1.49 18.34
CA THR A 38 -8.40 -2.59 18.81
C THR A 38 -7.60 -3.20 17.66
N LEU A 39 -8.22 -3.49 16.52
CA LEU A 39 -7.54 -4.01 15.33
C LEU A 39 -6.46 -3.05 14.82
N CYS A 40 -6.80 -1.77 14.68
CA CYS A 40 -5.88 -0.69 14.33
C CYS A 40 -4.68 -0.63 15.29
N THR A 41 -4.93 -0.72 16.60
CA THR A 41 -3.87 -0.74 17.61
C THR A 41 -2.95 -1.96 17.47
N LYS A 42 -3.51 -3.15 17.25
CA LYS A 42 -2.74 -4.39 17.04
C LYS A 42 -1.94 -4.35 15.73
N ALA A 43 -2.57 -3.90 14.64
CA ALA A 43 -1.91 -3.69 13.36
C ALA A 43 -0.78 -2.68 13.49
N ARG A 44 -0.98 -1.58 14.24
CA ARG A 44 0.05 -0.60 14.56
C ARG A 44 1.21 -1.24 15.30
N GLU A 45 0.97 -2.06 16.32
CA GLU A 45 2.02 -2.79 17.04
C GLU A 45 2.80 -3.71 16.09
N ILE A 46 2.12 -4.56 15.32
CA ILE A 46 2.73 -5.47 14.33
C ILE A 46 3.60 -4.68 13.34
N LEU A 47 3.05 -3.63 12.75
CA LEU A 47 3.77 -2.82 11.80
C LEU A 47 4.95 -2.09 12.51
N THR A 48 4.86 -1.72 13.80
CA THR A 48 5.99 -1.09 14.55
C THR A 48 7.09 -2.09 14.76
N GLU A 49 6.66 -3.31 15.06
CA GLU A 49 7.49 -4.44 15.36
C GLU A 49 7.87 -5.24 14.13
N GLU A 50 7.50 -4.85 12.89
CA GLU A 50 7.76 -5.57 11.63
C GLU A 50 9.25 -5.75 11.30
N ILE A 51 10.13 -5.26 12.17
CA ILE A 51 11.50 -5.77 12.34
C ILE A 51 11.51 -7.28 12.72
N ARG A 52 10.40 -7.85 13.24
CA ARG A 52 10.29 -9.20 13.83
C ARG A 52 9.56 -10.24 12.98
N TYR A 53 8.66 -9.86 12.06
CA TYR A 53 7.96 -10.81 11.15
C TYR A 53 7.96 -10.37 9.67
N PRO A 54 9.12 -10.01 9.09
CA PRO A 54 9.20 -9.55 7.69
C PRO A 54 8.77 -10.60 6.65
N ASP A 55 8.68 -11.88 7.03
CA ASP A 55 8.60 -13.01 6.10
C ASP A 55 7.19 -13.39 5.62
N ARG A 56 6.14 -12.62 5.99
CA ARG A 56 4.75 -13.00 5.67
C ARG A 56 3.93 -11.94 4.95
N ILE A 57 3.92 -10.71 5.47
CA ILE A 57 3.15 -9.60 4.90
C ILE A 57 3.99 -8.33 5.03
N THR A 58 4.02 -7.52 3.97
CA THR A 58 4.59 -6.18 4.01
C THR A 58 3.58 -5.21 3.42
N LEU A 59 3.25 -4.17 4.18
CA LEU A 59 2.43 -3.06 3.70
C LEU A 59 3.31 -1.87 3.33
N ILE A 60 2.99 -1.22 2.20
CA ILE A 60 3.60 0.04 1.78
C ILE A 60 2.57 1.18 1.92
N ARG A 61 3.06 2.41 2.09
CA ARG A 61 2.23 3.61 2.11
C ARG A 61 1.88 4.00 0.68
N GLY A 62 0.61 4.26 0.40
CA GLY A 62 0.18 4.91 -0.82
C GLY A 62 -0.08 6.41 -0.62
N ASN A 63 -0.38 7.11 -1.72
CA ASN A 63 -0.69 8.55 -1.67
C ASN A 63 -2.02 8.84 -0.97
N HIS A 64 -2.99 7.92 -1.02
CA HIS A 64 -4.28 8.08 -0.37
C HIS A 64 -4.21 7.94 1.14
N GLU A 65 -3.16 7.33 1.70
CA GLU A 65 -2.92 7.18 3.13
C GLU A 65 -2.32 8.48 3.74
N SER A 66 -2.98 9.62 3.50
CA SER A 66 -2.62 10.98 3.95
C SER A 66 -3.81 11.74 4.57
N ARG A 67 -3.60 12.67 5.53
CA ARG A 67 -4.73 13.36 6.22
C ARG A 67 -5.55 14.18 5.25
N GLN A 68 -4.88 14.74 4.23
CA GLN A 68 -5.52 15.54 3.20
C GLN A 68 -6.50 14.72 2.36
N ILE A 69 -6.25 13.41 2.19
CA ILE A 69 -7.10 12.52 1.39
C ILE A 69 -8.07 11.70 2.26
N THR A 70 -7.64 11.19 3.41
CA THR A 70 -8.46 10.34 4.30
C THR A 70 -9.01 11.08 5.51
N GLN A 71 -9.72 12.20 5.32
CA GLN A 71 -10.23 13.04 6.43
C GLN A 71 -11.15 12.32 7.46
N VAL A 72 -11.35 11.00 7.39
CA VAL A 72 -12.13 10.24 8.36
C VAL A 72 -11.44 8.92 8.78
N TYR A 73 -11.39 8.68 10.10
CA TYR A 73 -11.11 7.40 10.80
C TYR A 73 -9.67 6.89 10.97
N GLY A 74 -8.66 7.75 11.13
CA GLY A 74 -7.44 7.38 11.89
C GLY A 74 -6.49 6.33 11.29
N PHE A 75 -6.83 5.72 10.15
CA PHE A 75 -5.95 4.85 9.34
C PHE A 75 -4.66 5.57 8.88
N TYR A 76 -4.71 6.89 8.90
CA TYR A 76 -3.65 7.82 8.56
C TYR A 76 -2.33 7.63 9.34
N ASP A 77 -2.38 7.42 10.66
CA ASP A 77 -1.16 7.29 11.47
C ASP A 77 -0.52 5.89 11.30
N GLU A 78 -1.14 4.99 10.50
CA GLU A 78 -0.89 3.54 10.54
C GLU A 78 -0.15 3.01 9.31
N CYS A 79 -0.24 3.67 8.16
CA CYS A 79 0.47 3.30 6.92
C CYS A 79 1.95 3.74 6.89
N LEU A 80 2.50 4.14 8.02
CA LEU A 80 3.69 5.00 8.13
C LEU A 80 5.07 4.36 7.84
N ARG A 81 5.16 3.15 7.28
CA ARG A 81 6.38 2.35 7.47
C ARG A 81 7.23 2.09 6.23
N LYS A 82 6.67 2.01 5.03
CA LYS A 82 7.47 1.74 3.82
C LYS A 82 6.96 2.56 2.63
N TYR A 83 7.74 3.55 2.17
CA TYR A 83 7.52 4.22 0.87
C TYR A 83 8.04 3.38 -0.30
N GLY A 84 8.73 2.28 0.01
CA GLY A 84 9.13 1.27 -0.93
C GLY A 84 9.88 0.13 -0.22
N THR A 85 10.00 -1.02 -0.88
CA THR A 85 10.70 -2.20 -0.37
C THR A 85 11.52 -2.83 -1.49
N VAL A 86 12.67 -3.40 -1.15
CA VAL A 86 13.47 -4.17 -2.11
C VAL A 86 13.33 -5.65 -1.76
N ILE A 87 12.79 -6.44 -2.68
CA ILE A 87 12.69 -7.89 -2.56
C ILE A 87 13.93 -8.51 -3.20
N ASP A 88 14.57 -9.42 -2.45
CA ASP A 88 15.79 -10.16 -2.83
C ASP A 88 16.96 -9.28 -3.29
N GLY A 89 16.98 -8.01 -2.90
CA GLY A 89 17.97 -7.06 -3.39
C GLY A 89 17.85 -6.73 -4.90
N LYS A 90 16.82 -7.24 -5.58
CA LYS A 90 16.69 -7.18 -7.04
C LYS A 90 15.48 -6.42 -7.55
N ILE A 91 14.39 -6.41 -6.79
CA ILE A 91 13.13 -5.78 -7.24
C ILE A 91 12.75 -4.69 -6.25
N PHE A 92 12.74 -3.45 -6.70
CA PHE A 92 12.27 -2.32 -5.91
C PHE A 92 10.78 -2.08 -6.16
N PHE A 93 9.99 -2.13 -5.10
CA PHE A 93 8.57 -1.79 -5.08
C PHE A 93 8.39 -0.41 -4.49
N VAL A 94 7.59 0.42 -5.15
CA VAL A 94 7.21 1.77 -4.73
C VAL A 94 5.78 2.03 -5.18
N HIS A 95 5.02 2.84 -4.44
CA HIS A 95 3.61 3.08 -4.77
C HIS A 95 3.43 3.95 -6.02
N GLY A 96 4.15 5.09 -6.08
CA GLY A 96 4.17 5.94 -7.25
C GLY A 96 5.35 5.58 -8.14
N GLY A 97 6.49 6.24 -7.88
CA GLY A 97 7.65 6.10 -8.75
C GLY A 97 8.92 6.71 -8.19
N LEU A 98 9.83 7.09 -9.08
CA LEU A 98 11.14 7.61 -8.69
C LEU A 98 11.08 9.10 -8.33
N SER A 99 12.14 9.59 -7.68
CA SER A 99 12.31 11.01 -7.35
C SER A 99 13.61 11.53 -7.94
N PRO A 100 13.63 12.74 -8.55
CA PRO A 100 14.88 13.37 -8.99
C PRO A 100 15.81 13.71 -7.81
N SER A 101 15.31 13.68 -6.58
CA SER A 101 16.08 13.90 -5.36
C SER A 101 16.68 12.61 -4.78
N ILE A 102 16.37 11.45 -5.36
CA ILE A 102 16.76 10.13 -4.85
C ILE A 102 17.45 9.35 -5.97
N ASN A 103 18.78 9.24 -5.87
CA ASN A 103 19.61 8.48 -6.80
C ASN A 103 19.96 7.09 -6.26
N ILE A 104 20.01 6.93 -4.94
CA ILE A 104 20.34 5.66 -4.28
C ILE A 104 19.31 5.25 -3.23
N LEU A 105 19.10 3.93 -3.09
CA LEU A 105 18.16 3.34 -2.13
C LEU A 105 18.45 3.74 -0.69
N ASP A 106 19.72 3.98 -0.35
CA ASP A 106 20.12 4.43 0.99
C ASP A 106 19.55 5.80 1.35
N GLN A 107 19.32 6.69 0.37
CA GLN A 107 18.65 7.96 0.63
C GLN A 107 17.21 7.73 1.10
N ILE A 108 16.51 6.72 0.56
CA ILE A 108 15.15 6.35 1.00
C ILE A 108 15.15 5.85 2.44
N ARG A 109 16.20 5.14 2.86
CA ARG A 109 16.35 4.61 4.23
C ARG A 109 16.55 5.72 5.27
N GLN A 110 17.10 6.87 4.86
CA GLN A 110 17.40 8.01 5.73
C GLN A 110 16.23 8.98 5.92
N ILE A 111 15.17 8.87 5.11
CA ILE A 111 13.99 9.73 5.21
C ILE A 111 13.30 9.49 6.56
N ASP A 112 13.07 10.56 7.33
CA ASP A 112 12.14 10.50 8.46
C ASP A 112 10.72 10.32 7.92
N ARG A 113 10.17 9.15 8.19
CA ARG A 113 8.89 8.74 7.62
C ARG A 113 7.72 9.18 8.47
N LYS A 114 7.94 9.47 9.76
CA LYS A 114 6.90 9.73 10.79
C LYS A 114 6.31 11.14 10.67
N MET A 115 5.82 11.45 9.48
CA MET A 115 5.28 12.76 9.15
C MET A 115 4.14 12.67 8.15
N GLU A 116 3.43 13.79 8.01
CA GLU A 116 2.48 13.97 6.92
C GLU A 116 3.19 14.02 5.56
N VAL A 117 2.53 13.48 4.53
CA VAL A 117 3.02 13.56 3.15
C VAL A 117 3.14 15.04 2.78
N PRO A 118 4.34 15.54 2.51
CA PRO A 118 4.53 16.93 2.10
C PRO A 118 3.97 17.15 0.69
N HIS A 119 3.70 18.40 0.33
CA HIS A 119 3.27 18.75 -1.03
C HIS A 119 4.38 18.61 -2.08
N ASN A 120 5.65 18.52 -1.67
CA ASN A 120 6.81 18.36 -2.53
C ASN A 120 7.94 17.59 -1.82
N GLY A 121 8.96 17.22 -2.58
CA GLY A 121 10.15 16.54 -2.07
C GLY A 121 10.05 15.02 -2.10
N PRO A 122 11.08 14.31 -1.59
CA PRO A 122 11.32 12.90 -1.90
C PRO A 122 10.17 11.97 -1.49
N ILE A 123 9.47 12.26 -0.38
CA ILE A 123 8.30 11.47 0.04
C ILE A 123 7.13 11.66 -0.93
N CYS A 124 6.85 12.91 -1.33
CA CYS A 124 5.81 13.22 -2.28
C CYS A 124 6.10 12.51 -3.61
N ASP A 125 7.32 12.64 -4.10
CA ASP A 125 7.75 12.04 -5.37
C ASP A 125 7.62 10.51 -5.37
N LEU A 126 8.03 9.82 -4.30
CA LEU A 126 7.90 8.36 -4.19
C LEU A 126 6.43 7.89 -4.23
N LEU A 127 5.49 8.73 -3.78
CA LEU A 127 4.07 8.40 -3.72
C LEU A 127 3.28 8.84 -4.94
N TRP A 128 3.76 9.86 -5.68
CA TRP A 128 2.97 10.53 -6.72
C TRP A 128 3.57 10.47 -8.11
N SER A 129 4.87 10.18 -8.24
CA SER A 129 5.51 10.12 -9.55
C SER A 129 5.03 8.91 -10.34
N GLU A 130 5.04 9.01 -11.67
CA GLU A 130 4.54 7.97 -12.57
C GLU A 130 5.44 7.87 -13.82
N PRO A 131 5.66 6.65 -14.35
CA PRO A 131 6.37 6.49 -15.61
C PRO A 131 5.55 7.06 -16.78
N GLU A 132 6.19 7.70 -17.75
CA GLU A 132 5.54 8.25 -18.94
C GLU A 132 6.50 8.28 -20.15
N GLU A 133 5.95 8.29 -21.35
CA GLU A 133 6.69 8.42 -22.62
C GLU A 133 7.17 9.87 -22.87
N ILE A 134 7.97 10.39 -21.94
CA ILE A 134 8.66 11.68 -22.06
C ILE A 134 10.17 11.47 -22.20
N GLN A 135 10.93 12.57 -22.25
CA GLN A 135 12.40 12.53 -22.14
C GLN A 135 12.83 13.05 -20.76
N GLY A 136 13.52 12.21 -19.99
CA GLY A 136 14.01 12.52 -18.66
C GLY A 136 12.88 12.74 -17.66
N TRP A 137 12.92 13.88 -16.95
CA TRP A 137 11.95 14.24 -15.91
C TRP A 137 10.97 15.30 -16.39
N GLY A 138 9.69 15.13 -16.04
CA GLY A 138 8.62 16.09 -16.29
C GLY A 138 7.80 16.37 -15.03
N VAL A 139 7.07 17.49 -14.98
CA VAL A 139 6.16 17.77 -13.86
C VAL A 139 4.88 16.97 -14.05
N SER A 140 4.43 16.26 -13.01
CA SER A 140 3.17 15.50 -13.09
C SER A 140 1.96 16.45 -13.20
N PRO A 141 0.96 16.14 -14.07
CA PRO A 141 -0.28 16.90 -14.15
C PRO A 141 -1.14 16.77 -12.89
N ARG A 142 -0.82 15.85 -11.97
CA ARG A 142 -1.49 15.68 -10.68
C ARG A 142 -1.22 16.83 -9.70
N GLY A 143 -0.26 17.71 -10.01
CA GLY A 143 0.18 18.79 -9.13
C GLY A 143 1.12 18.33 -8.01
N ALA A 144 1.56 17.08 -8.04
CA ALA A 144 2.48 16.45 -7.09
C ALA A 144 3.29 15.35 -7.80
N GLY A 145 4.57 15.22 -7.46
CA GLY A 145 5.47 14.24 -8.09
C GLY A 145 5.90 14.59 -9.52
N TYR A 146 6.56 13.64 -10.17
CA TYR A 146 7.16 13.80 -11.50
C TYR A 146 6.75 12.69 -12.47
N LEU A 147 6.82 13.01 -13.76
CA LEU A 147 6.87 12.05 -14.84
C LEU A 147 8.32 11.65 -15.07
N PHE A 148 8.57 10.39 -15.45
CA PHE A 148 9.92 9.94 -15.80
C PHE A 148 9.91 8.84 -16.86
N ASP A 149 10.99 8.77 -17.64
CA ASP A 149 11.13 7.83 -18.75
C ASP A 149 11.91 6.55 -18.38
N SER A 150 12.07 5.66 -19.36
CA SER A 150 12.81 4.42 -19.21
C SER A 150 14.31 4.61 -18.95
N ASP A 151 14.89 5.73 -19.38
CA ASP A 151 16.30 6.03 -19.18
C ASP A 151 16.58 6.37 -17.71
N VAL A 152 15.70 7.15 -17.09
CA VAL A 152 15.71 7.41 -15.64
C VAL A 152 15.62 6.10 -14.85
N VAL A 153 14.70 5.20 -15.22
CA VAL A 153 14.57 3.88 -14.60
C VAL A 153 15.85 3.06 -14.76
N SER A 154 16.40 3.02 -15.97
CA SER A 154 17.62 2.25 -16.28
C SER A 154 18.82 2.76 -15.48
N GLN A 155 18.97 4.08 -15.39
CA GLN A 155 20.04 4.71 -14.61
C GLN A 155 19.91 4.41 -13.11
N PHE A 156 18.70 4.50 -12.56
CA PHE A 156 18.45 4.18 -11.16
C PHE A 156 18.76 2.70 -10.87
N ASN A 157 18.33 1.80 -11.77
CA ASN A 157 18.58 0.36 -11.66
C ASN A 157 20.07 0.03 -11.63
N GLN A 158 20.82 0.59 -12.59
CA GLN A 158 22.27 0.41 -12.67
C GLN A 158 22.98 0.93 -11.41
N THR A 159 22.59 2.12 -10.93
CA THR A 159 23.19 2.75 -9.76
C THR A 159 22.97 1.92 -8.49
N ASN A 160 21.81 1.27 -8.38
CA ASN A 160 21.40 0.53 -7.18
C ASN A 160 21.59 -0.98 -7.29
N ASN A 161 22.11 -1.49 -8.40
CA ASN A 161 22.27 -2.91 -8.68
C ASN A 161 20.96 -3.70 -8.51
N ILE A 162 19.85 -3.11 -8.94
CA ILE A 162 18.53 -3.75 -8.99
C ILE A 162 18.15 -4.06 -10.43
N ASP A 163 17.34 -5.10 -10.62
CA ASP A 163 16.98 -5.60 -11.94
C ASP A 163 15.66 -4.99 -12.43
N LEU A 164 14.77 -4.61 -11.50
CA LEU A 164 13.42 -4.14 -11.81
C LEU A 164 12.91 -3.13 -10.78
N ILE A 165 12.18 -2.12 -11.26
CA ILE A 165 11.30 -1.32 -10.42
C ILE A 165 9.86 -1.66 -10.81
N LEU A 166 9.06 -1.98 -9.80
CA LEU A 166 7.67 -2.31 -9.98
C LEU A 166 6.81 -1.09 -9.66
N LEU A 167 6.30 -0.48 -10.71
CA LEU A 167 5.60 0.82 -10.69
C LEU A 167 4.08 0.68 -10.85
N THR A 168 3.59 -0.40 -11.45
CA THR A 168 2.16 -0.50 -11.80
C THR A 168 1.64 -1.92 -11.69
N ILE A 169 1.00 -2.22 -10.57
CA ILE A 169 0.00 -3.29 -10.45
C ILE A 169 -1.26 -2.64 -9.90
N TRP A 170 -2.34 -2.76 -10.65
CA TRP A 170 -3.63 -2.23 -10.23
C TRP A 170 -4.50 -3.38 -9.75
N SER A 171 -4.80 -3.42 -8.44
CA SER A 171 -5.56 -4.52 -7.83
C SER A 171 -7.04 -4.18 -7.55
N ALA A 172 -7.57 -3.08 -8.12
CA ALA A 172 -8.97 -2.67 -7.98
C ALA A 172 -9.74 -2.76 -9.32
N SER A 173 -10.50 -3.84 -9.51
CA SER A 173 -11.28 -4.08 -10.73
C SER A 173 -12.50 -3.18 -10.81
N ASN A 174 -12.91 -2.80 -12.02
CA ASN A 174 -14.02 -1.89 -12.32
C ASN A 174 -13.99 -0.66 -11.42
N TYR A 175 -12.86 0.06 -11.44
CA TYR A 175 -12.60 1.17 -10.55
C TYR A 175 -13.73 2.20 -10.61
N CYS A 176 -14.19 2.60 -9.43
CA CYS A 176 -15.32 3.50 -9.20
C CYS A 176 -16.62 3.11 -9.95
N TYR A 177 -16.76 1.84 -10.34
CA TYR A 177 -17.86 1.31 -11.17
C TYR A 177 -17.99 1.97 -12.56
N ARG A 178 -16.90 2.57 -13.05
CA ARG A 178 -16.90 3.37 -14.29
C ARG A 178 -15.84 2.94 -15.27
N CYS A 179 -14.65 2.60 -14.78
CA CYS A 179 -13.50 2.36 -15.64
C CYS A 179 -13.57 1.05 -16.39
N GLY A 180 -14.34 0.06 -15.89
CA GLY A 180 -14.44 -1.27 -16.52
C GLY A 180 -13.11 -2.02 -16.62
N ASN A 181 -12.06 -1.56 -15.93
CA ASN A 181 -10.75 -2.16 -15.95
C ASN A 181 -10.73 -3.51 -15.22
N VAL A 182 -9.88 -4.42 -15.67
CA VAL A 182 -9.51 -5.61 -14.88
C VAL A 182 -8.50 -5.23 -13.80
N ALA A 183 -8.32 -6.11 -12.82
CA ALA A 183 -7.28 -5.99 -11.81
C ALA A 183 -6.29 -7.16 -11.90
N ALA A 184 -5.11 -6.97 -11.32
CA ALA A 184 -4.07 -7.98 -11.29
C ALA A 184 -3.40 -8.10 -9.92
N ILE A 185 -2.85 -9.28 -9.65
CA ILE A 185 -1.86 -9.56 -8.61
C ILE A 185 -0.61 -10.09 -9.32
N LEU A 186 0.56 -9.60 -8.95
CA LEU A 186 1.83 -10.23 -9.35
C LEU A 186 2.24 -11.22 -8.29
N GLU A 187 2.50 -12.45 -8.73
CA GLU A 187 3.10 -13.51 -7.94
C GLU A 187 4.54 -13.68 -8.39
N LEU A 188 5.45 -13.64 -7.40
CA LEU A 188 6.87 -13.93 -7.57
C LEU A 188 7.17 -15.27 -6.91
N ASP A 189 7.79 -16.20 -7.65
CA ASP A 189 8.27 -17.45 -7.07
C ASP A 189 9.64 -17.27 -6.39
N GLU A 190 10.19 -18.38 -5.88
CA GLU A 190 11.51 -18.44 -5.23
C GLU A 190 12.70 -18.08 -6.14
N HIS A 191 12.48 -17.99 -7.45
CA HIS A 191 13.46 -17.60 -8.44
C HIS A 191 13.15 -16.22 -9.05
N LEU A 192 12.21 -15.47 -8.45
CA LEU A 192 11.71 -14.18 -8.94
C LEU A 192 11.04 -14.27 -10.33
N ASN A 193 10.60 -15.46 -10.75
CA ASN A 193 9.78 -15.57 -11.95
C ASN A 193 8.43 -14.93 -11.68
N ARG A 194 7.93 -14.23 -12.69
CA ARG A 194 6.73 -13.40 -12.60
C ARG A 194 5.55 -14.14 -13.21
N SER A 195 4.46 -14.23 -12.46
CA SER A 195 3.16 -14.62 -12.98
C SER A 195 2.10 -13.62 -12.55
N PHE A 196 1.08 -13.41 -13.38
CA PHE A 196 0.01 -12.46 -13.14
C PHE A 196 -1.32 -13.18 -13.01
N THR A 197 -1.98 -12.99 -11.87
CA THR A 197 -3.36 -13.41 -11.66
C THR A 197 -4.26 -12.22 -11.99
N ILE A 198 -4.95 -12.28 -13.13
CA ILE A 198 -5.88 -11.24 -13.60
C ILE A 198 -7.30 -11.61 -13.18
N PHE A 199 -8.04 -10.64 -12.65
CA PHE A 199 -9.41 -10.84 -12.18
C PHE A 199 -10.33 -9.67 -12.50
N GLU A 200 -11.60 -9.98 -12.66
CA GLU A 200 -12.69 -9.02 -12.89
C GLU A 200 -13.41 -8.67 -11.59
N ALA A 201 -14.30 -7.69 -11.66
CA ALA A 201 -15.12 -7.32 -10.51
C ALA A 201 -16.04 -8.48 -10.11
N ALA A 202 -16.06 -8.78 -8.80
CA ALA A 202 -17.01 -9.73 -8.25
C ALA A 202 -18.47 -9.27 -8.53
N PRO A 203 -19.41 -10.20 -8.73
CA PRO A 203 -20.82 -9.86 -8.86
C PRO A 203 -21.29 -9.03 -7.67
N GLN A 204 -22.05 -7.96 -7.93
CA GLN A 204 -22.69 -7.21 -6.85
C GLN A 204 -23.90 -7.98 -6.34
N ASP A 205 -23.96 -8.23 -5.04
CA ASP A 205 -25.21 -8.62 -4.40
C ASP A 205 -26.23 -7.47 -4.54
N GLN A 206 -27.51 -7.79 -4.74
CA GLN A 206 -28.56 -6.78 -4.87
C GLN A 206 -28.50 -5.80 -3.69
N PRO A 207 -28.61 -4.48 -3.93
CA PRO A 207 -28.36 -3.49 -2.91
C PRO A 207 -29.35 -3.65 -1.75
N SER A 208 -28.84 -3.90 -0.55
CA SER A 208 -29.56 -3.51 0.66
C SER A 208 -29.78 -1.99 0.58
N SER A 209 -31.04 -1.58 0.72
CA SER A 209 -31.43 -0.18 0.58
C SER A 209 -30.63 0.73 1.52
N ALA A 210 -30.30 1.93 1.04
CA ALA A 210 -29.59 3.06 1.69
C ALA A 210 -28.06 2.96 1.55
N THR A 211 -27.38 3.79 0.75
CA THR A 211 -27.49 5.25 0.59
C THR A 211 -26.77 5.59 -0.71
N LYS A 212 -27.24 6.54 -1.54
CA LYS A 212 -26.45 7.05 -2.67
C LYS A 212 -25.16 7.64 -2.10
N ARG A 213 -24.05 6.90 -2.15
CA ARG A 213 -22.73 7.42 -1.80
C ARG A 213 -22.37 8.45 -2.87
N VAL A 214 -22.31 9.72 -2.47
CA VAL A 214 -21.72 10.77 -3.29
C VAL A 214 -20.25 10.40 -3.46
N VAL A 215 -19.85 10.05 -4.68
CA VAL A 215 -18.45 9.77 -5.02
C VAL A 215 -17.74 11.12 -5.14
N PRO A 216 -16.68 11.38 -4.36
CA PRO A 216 -15.92 12.63 -4.48
C PRO A 216 -15.36 12.84 -5.89
N ASP A 217 -15.33 14.08 -6.37
CA ASP A 217 -14.85 14.42 -7.71
C ASP A 217 -13.38 14.05 -7.96
N TYR A 218 -12.61 13.81 -6.89
CA TYR A 218 -11.24 13.32 -6.98
C TYR A 218 -11.11 11.91 -7.61
N PHE A 219 -12.21 11.15 -7.64
CA PHE A 219 -12.30 9.86 -8.34
C PHE A 219 -12.73 10.00 -9.81
N LEU A 220 -12.77 11.22 -10.35
CA LEU A 220 -13.13 11.56 -11.74
C LEU A 220 -11.91 11.93 -12.58
#